data_AF-A0A0F2JDR2-F1
#
_entry.id   AF-A0A0F2JDR2-F1
#
_cell.length_a   1.000
_cell.length_b   1.000
_cell.length_c   1.000
_cell.angle_alpha   90.00
_cell.angle_beta   90.00
_cell.angle_gamma   90.00
#
_symmetry.space_group_name_H-M   'P 1'
#
loop_
_entity.id
_entity.type
_entity.pdbx_description
1 polymer ?
#
loop_
_entity_poly.entity_id
_entity_poly.type
_entity_poly.pdbx_seq_one_letter_code
_entity_poly.pdbx_strand_id
1 'polypeptide(L)'
;MSEPQDKIRRSGQIGFYVAEPLETVYREIVSFLGVAFNTTREAATVKDVLPNQAATLNFEESSNFEAILVDGISLERLRRLIPNVSGQSKNQPLILVCGPVSGENPGFRLKTFSFNLGQEGTRLLMEGREYTEKDVSEPTLDLMLEEIRRVLRLEVRNYLELPPIPWGYSYAMTLTHDLDILSLKEMPIARTFLGYFYRSSVLNWKRWRAGKVQTSEHFRSLWEMVRTWAAKLGLGQDVWERALPQLLELEKRLGVRSSLYFMPFPEKPGILPEPLRNKDDDKDENAPPNRASFYDVTTHKAWLNSLEEGGWEAGVHGIDAWHDAPSARAEYSRISNLTGRDEIGVRMHWLYFRSPESFKVLEEGGFLYDATVGFNEIVGFRAGTLQPYHPLNCQTLWELPLHIQDGALLGEEHLDLNREDAFRKAKPILDWAKRFGGAVSLLWHNQSFTAPRFWGEVYERLIAQGRADGAWIAVPRDILSWFTLRRQYEVALMIQGTRWQITCTLPNDNQGAALATTPLTSTTSSQALSAVQVPTVPPVRIRLHLDPHRIRSASVAYEVGVDYIDFPVQALVTLEVEGEG
;
A
#
# COMPACT_ATOMS: atom_id res chain seq x y z
N MET A 1 -26.49 43.30 -22.81
CA MET A 1 -26.03 41.91 -22.66
C MET A 1 -24.66 41.98 -22.03
N SER A 2 -24.57 41.77 -20.72
CA SER A 2 -23.30 41.69 -20.01
C SER A 2 -22.62 40.38 -20.40
N GLU A 3 -21.35 40.44 -20.80
CA GLU A 3 -20.50 39.24 -20.90
C GLU A 3 -20.60 38.45 -19.58
N PRO A 4 -20.79 37.12 -19.63
CA PRO A 4 -20.78 36.32 -18.41
C PRO A 4 -19.38 36.44 -17.79
N GLN A 5 -19.31 36.98 -16.57
CA GLN A 5 -18.09 37.00 -15.77
C GLN A 5 -17.54 35.57 -15.70
N ASP A 6 -16.27 35.39 -16.08
CA ASP A 6 -15.54 34.14 -15.92
C ASP A 6 -15.63 33.65 -14.46
N LYS A 7 -16.36 32.55 -14.23
CA LYS A 7 -16.33 31.87 -12.93
C LYS A 7 -15.23 30.82 -12.95
N ILE A 8 -14.02 31.23 -12.59
CA ILE A 8 -12.93 30.31 -12.30
C ILE A 8 -13.30 29.53 -11.02
N ARG A 9 -13.85 28.32 -11.16
CA ARG A 9 -14.13 27.40 -10.04
C ARG A 9 -12.92 26.47 -9.84
N ARG A 10 -11.95 26.88 -9.01
CA ARG A 10 -10.80 26.02 -8.68
C ARG A 10 -11.25 24.80 -7.86
N SER A 11 -10.50 23.69 -7.98
CA SER A 11 -10.61 22.47 -7.17
C SER A 11 -10.36 22.78 -5.69
N GLY A 12 -11.39 23.22 -4.99
CA GLY A 12 -11.30 23.60 -3.59
C GLY A 12 -12.64 23.69 -2.89
N GLN A 13 -13.61 22.90 -3.35
CA GLN A 13 -14.95 22.86 -2.78
C GLN A 13 -15.04 22.01 -1.49
N ILE A 14 -13.98 21.30 -1.13
CA ILE A 14 -13.90 20.48 0.09
C ILE A 14 -12.86 21.11 1.03
N GLY A 15 -13.30 21.53 2.21
CA GLY A 15 -12.45 22.11 3.25
C GLY A 15 -12.20 21.16 4.40
N PHE A 16 -11.11 21.39 5.14
CA PHE A 16 -10.74 20.61 6.33
C PHE A 16 -10.40 21.56 7.47
N TYR A 17 -11.10 21.44 8.59
CA TYR A 17 -10.81 22.16 9.83
C TYR A 17 -10.76 21.18 10.99
N VAL A 18 -9.55 20.81 11.40
CA VAL A 18 -9.33 19.83 12.46
C VAL A 18 -8.47 20.42 13.57
N ALA A 19 -8.51 19.80 14.75
CA ALA A 19 -7.62 20.16 15.84
C ALA A 19 -6.15 19.93 15.45
N GLU A 20 -5.24 20.77 15.94
CA GLU A 20 -3.81 20.69 15.68
C GLU A 20 -3.21 19.27 15.85
N PRO A 21 -3.54 18.49 16.91
CA PRO A 21 -3.01 17.13 17.07
C PRO A 21 -3.47 16.14 15.98
N LEU A 22 -4.54 16.45 15.25
CA LEU A 22 -5.10 15.61 14.21
C LEU A 22 -4.62 16.02 12.81
N GLU A 23 -3.87 17.11 12.65
CA GLU A 23 -3.46 17.59 11.33
C GLU A 23 -2.68 16.54 10.55
N THR A 24 -1.75 15.83 11.20
CA THR A 24 -0.89 14.85 10.52
C THR A 24 -1.71 13.68 9.97
N VAL A 25 -2.63 13.11 10.77
CA VAL A 25 -3.50 12.03 10.30
C VAL A 25 -4.45 12.50 9.22
N TYR A 26 -4.95 13.75 9.30
CA TYR A 26 -5.83 14.29 8.27
C TYR A 26 -5.11 14.58 6.94
N ARG A 27 -3.82 14.93 6.95
CA ARG A 27 -3.02 15.01 5.70
C ARG A 27 -2.96 13.66 5.00
N GLU A 28 -2.81 12.59 5.76
CA GLU A 28 -2.79 11.23 5.22
C GLU A 28 -4.20 10.80 4.75
N ILE A 29 -5.24 11.06 5.53
CA ILE A 29 -6.65 10.83 5.14
C ILE A 29 -7.01 11.53 3.84
N VAL A 30 -6.56 12.77 3.63
CA VAL A 30 -6.82 13.48 2.39
C VAL A 30 -6.09 12.85 1.21
N SER A 31 -4.88 12.35 1.42
CA SER A 31 -4.15 11.56 0.43
C SER A 31 -4.91 10.26 0.06
N PHE A 32 -5.57 9.61 1.03
CA PHE A 32 -6.43 8.45 0.78
C PHE A 32 -7.72 8.80 0.04
N LEU A 33 -8.34 9.94 0.36
CA LEU A 33 -9.51 10.44 -0.38
C LEU A 33 -9.14 10.80 -1.82
N GLY A 34 -7.90 11.21 -2.08
CA GLY A 34 -7.46 11.65 -3.40
C GLY A 34 -8.02 13.00 -3.79
N VAL A 35 -8.20 13.90 -2.81
CA VAL A 35 -8.70 15.26 -3.04
C VAL A 35 -7.63 16.28 -2.65
N ALA A 36 -7.74 17.52 -3.14
CA ALA A 36 -6.80 18.57 -2.82
C ALA A 36 -6.84 18.93 -1.31
N PHE A 37 -5.67 19.00 -0.67
CA PHE A 37 -5.55 19.41 0.73
C PHE A 37 -5.54 20.94 0.84
N ASN A 38 -6.71 21.55 0.92
CA ASN A 38 -6.85 22.99 1.13
C ASN A 38 -7.09 23.30 2.60
N THR A 39 -6.02 23.47 3.39
CA THR A 39 -6.15 24.10 4.70
C THR A 39 -6.02 25.61 4.55
N THR A 40 -7.01 26.35 5.05
CA THR A 40 -6.76 27.75 5.40
C THR A 40 -5.83 27.73 6.61
N ARG A 41 -4.52 27.79 6.40
CA ARG A 41 -3.56 28.04 7.48
C ARG A 41 -4.03 29.29 8.23
N GLU A 42 -4.28 29.17 9.53
CA GLU A 42 -4.09 30.33 10.40
C GLU A 42 -2.66 30.83 10.15
N ALA A 43 -2.53 32.14 10.02
CA ALA A 43 -1.27 32.85 10.00
C ALA A 43 -0.31 32.19 10.99
N ALA A 44 0.91 31.88 10.52
CA ALA A 44 2.03 31.65 11.40
C ALA A 44 1.92 32.61 12.58
N THR A 45 1.95 32.03 13.78
CA THR A 45 2.15 32.74 15.03
C THR A 45 3.09 33.91 14.77
N VAL A 46 2.55 35.12 14.90
CA VAL A 46 3.30 36.38 14.88
C VAL A 46 4.22 36.36 16.11
N LYS A 47 5.34 35.66 16.00
CA LYS A 47 6.47 35.78 16.92
C LYS A 47 7.84 35.81 16.23
N ASP A 48 7.99 35.38 14.97
CA ASP A 48 9.32 35.34 14.32
C ASP A 48 9.41 35.92 12.89
N VAL A 49 8.50 36.81 12.48
CA VAL A 49 8.61 37.50 11.18
C VAL A 49 8.85 39.00 11.36
N LEU A 50 9.99 39.47 10.85
CA LEU A 50 10.36 40.88 10.74
C LEU A 50 9.25 41.70 10.02
N PRO A 51 8.99 42.97 10.40
CA PRO A 51 7.70 43.63 10.15
C PRO A 51 7.35 44.01 8.70
N ASN A 52 8.09 43.57 7.66
CA ASN A 52 7.93 44.10 6.30
C ASN A 52 7.69 43.05 5.20
N GLN A 53 7.27 41.82 5.52
CA GLN A 53 6.82 40.83 4.52
C GLN A 53 5.58 40.06 4.96
N ALA A 54 4.58 40.76 5.52
CA ALA A 54 3.23 40.23 5.63
C ALA A 54 2.60 40.21 4.23
N ALA A 55 2.89 39.16 3.46
CA ALA A 55 2.11 38.83 2.28
C ALA A 55 0.66 38.61 2.73
N THR A 56 -0.21 39.51 2.28
CA THR A 56 -1.64 39.51 2.54
C THR A 56 -2.23 38.27 1.88
N LEU A 57 -2.36 37.16 2.62
CA LEU A 57 -3.19 36.04 2.20
C LEU A 57 -4.63 36.52 2.26
N ASN A 58 -5.23 36.71 1.09
CA ASN A 58 -6.59 37.21 0.93
C ASN A 58 -7.56 36.24 1.62
N PHE A 59 -8.24 36.73 2.67
CA PHE A 59 -9.38 36.09 3.32
C PHE A 59 -10.58 35.84 2.38
N GLU A 60 -10.50 36.19 1.09
CA GLU A 60 -11.54 35.94 0.08
C GLU A 60 -11.62 34.45 -0.34
N GLU A 61 -10.55 33.66 -0.17
CA GLU A 61 -10.51 32.24 -0.61
C GLU A 61 -11.36 31.29 0.25
N SER A 62 -11.79 31.68 1.46
CA SER A 62 -12.59 30.85 2.38
C SER A 62 -14.08 30.73 2.01
N SER A 63 -14.51 31.31 0.89
CA SER A 63 -15.93 31.56 0.58
C SER A 63 -16.62 30.52 -0.33
N ASN A 64 -15.90 29.52 -0.84
CA ASN A 64 -16.40 28.59 -1.87
C ASN A 64 -16.45 27.11 -1.50
N PHE A 65 -16.29 26.74 -0.22
CA PHE A 65 -16.47 25.35 0.20
C PHE A 65 -17.94 24.94 0.10
N GLU A 66 -18.21 23.77 -0.48
CA GLU A 66 -19.54 23.13 -0.53
C GLU A 66 -19.67 22.07 0.58
N ALA A 67 -18.55 21.46 0.98
CA ALA A 67 -18.45 20.57 2.13
C ALA A 67 -17.20 20.86 2.96
N ILE A 68 -17.30 20.69 4.28
CA ILE A 68 -16.19 20.93 5.20
C ILE A 68 -16.12 19.79 6.21
N LEU A 69 -15.00 19.09 6.26
CA LEU A 69 -14.74 18.06 7.26
C LEU A 69 -14.18 18.70 8.54
N VAL A 70 -14.72 18.27 9.67
CA VAL A 70 -14.33 18.79 10.99
C VAL A 70 -14.12 17.68 12.00
N ASP A 71 -13.12 17.86 12.87
CA ASP A 71 -12.76 16.89 13.92
C ASP A 71 -11.95 17.57 15.04
N GLY A 72 -12.33 17.37 16.30
CA GLY A 72 -11.64 17.92 17.47
C GLY A 72 -11.80 19.44 17.68
N ILE A 73 -12.66 20.12 16.93
CA ILE A 73 -12.80 21.59 16.97
C ILE A 73 -14.10 22.07 17.65
N SER A 74 -14.15 23.37 17.96
CA SER A 74 -15.39 24.04 18.37
C SER A 74 -16.16 24.56 17.16
N LEU A 75 -17.46 24.29 17.08
CA LEU A 75 -18.34 24.81 16.02
C LEU A 75 -18.49 26.34 16.10
N GLU A 76 -18.45 26.93 17.29
CA GLU A 76 -18.43 28.38 17.45
C GLU A 76 -17.13 28.99 16.92
N ARG A 77 -15.99 28.30 17.09
CA ARG A 77 -14.71 28.72 16.49
C ARG A 77 -14.80 28.65 14.97
N LEU A 78 -15.33 27.57 14.41
CA LEU A 78 -15.56 27.44 12.97
C LEU A 78 -16.43 28.58 12.42
N ARG A 79 -17.45 28.99 13.16
CA ARG A 79 -18.32 30.11 12.77
C ARG A 79 -17.59 31.44 12.62
N ARG A 80 -16.55 31.68 13.43
CA ARG A 80 -15.70 32.88 13.31
C ARG A 80 -14.79 32.82 12.10
N LEU A 81 -14.35 31.61 11.72
CA LEU A 81 -13.51 31.38 10.54
C LEU A 81 -14.31 31.48 9.24
N ILE A 82 -15.62 31.20 9.28
CA ILE A 82 -16.51 31.23 8.12
C ILE A 82 -17.74 32.13 8.42
N PRO A 83 -17.53 33.46 8.54
CA PRO A 83 -18.56 34.38 9.07
C PRO A 83 -19.79 34.54 8.16
N ASN A 84 -19.64 34.32 6.85
CA ASN A 84 -20.68 34.55 5.84
C ASN A 84 -21.81 33.50 5.80
N VAL A 85 -21.87 32.56 6.75
CA VAL A 85 -22.87 31.48 6.79
C VAL A 85 -24.17 31.94 7.48
N SER A 86 -24.46 33.25 7.63
CA SER A 86 -25.70 33.74 8.27
C SER A 86 -26.81 33.94 7.25
N GLY A 87 -27.78 33.01 7.22
CA GLY A 87 -29.01 33.13 6.46
C GLY A 87 -29.46 31.79 5.87
N GLN A 88 -30.77 31.54 5.83
CA GLN A 88 -31.41 30.38 5.18
C GLN A 88 -31.23 30.43 3.65
N SER A 89 -30.00 30.32 3.15
CA SER A 89 -29.71 30.20 1.72
C SER A 89 -29.27 28.78 1.38
N LYS A 90 -29.66 28.30 0.20
CA LYS A 90 -29.26 26.99 -0.36
C LYS A 90 -27.73 26.83 -0.55
N ASN A 91 -26.93 27.87 -0.31
CA ASN A 91 -25.48 27.90 -0.56
C ASN A 91 -24.61 27.72 0.70
N GLN A 92 -25.17 27.27 1.83
CA GLN A 92 -24.31 26.96 2.99
C GLN A 92 -23.54 25.64 2.78
N PRO A 93 -22.24 25.57 3.15
CA PRO A 93 -21.49 24.32 3.14
C PRO A 93 -22.11 23.29 4.08
N LEU A 94 -22.07 22.01 3.68
CA LEU A 94 -22.35 20.91 4.60
C LEU A 94 -21.13 20.67 5.49
N ILE A 95 -21.33 20.70 6.81
CA ILE A 95 -20.29 20.33 7.77
C ILE A 95 -20.37 18.83 8.04
N LEU A 96 -19.31 18.12 7.67
CA LEU A 96 -19.09 16.70 7.88
C LEU A 96 -18.36 16.52 9.21
N VAL A 97 -19.09 16.13 10.25
CA VAL A 97 -18.54 15.93 11.59
C VAL A 97 -17.98 14.52 11.66
N CYS A 98 -16.66 14.42 11.54
CA CYS A 98 -15.89 13.17 11.44
C CYS A 98 -15.31 12.70 12.77
N GLY A 99 -15.54 13.44 13.86
CA GLY A 99 -15.14 13.08 15.21
C GLY A 99 -15.70 14.08 16.24
N PRO A 100 -15.21 14.07 17.49
CA PRO A 100 -15.75 14.90 18.55
C PRO A 100 -15.67 16.40 18.24
N VAL A 101 -16.77 17.13 18.42
CA VAL A 101 -16.83 18.60 18.30
C VAL A 101 -17.45 19.22 19.54
N SER A 102 -17.15 20.48 19.81
CA SER A 102 -17.63 21.22 20.99
C SER A 102 -18.36 22.52 20.64
N GLY A 103 -19.06 23.10 21.62
CA GLY A 103 -19.86 24.33 21.45
C GLY A 103 -21.25 24.07 20.86
N GLU A 104 -22.13 25.07 20.97
CA GLU A 104 -23.47 24.97 20.39
C GLU A 104 -23.40 25.06 18.86
N ASN A 105 -24.29 24.37 18.15
CA ASN A 105 -24.37 24.48 16.69
C ASN A 105 -24.92 25.88 16.33
N PRO A 106 -24.15 26.78 15.71
CA PRO A 106 -24.57 28.14 15.40
C PRO A 106 -25.44 28.21 14.12
N GLY A 107 -26.16 27.13 13.81
CA GLY A 107 -27.05 27.02 12.65
C GLY A 107 -26.42 26.38 11.40
N PHE A 108 -25.35 25.59 11.53
CA PHE A 108 -24.76 24.85 10.41
C PHE A 108 -25.63 23.65 9.98
N ARG A 109 -25.59 23.34 8.67
CA ARG A 109 -26.03 22.04 8.14
C ARG A 109 -24.98 20.99 8.54
N LEU A 110 -25.33 20.08 9.43
CA LEU A 110 -24.42 19.06 9.94
C LEU A 110 -24.79 17.68 9.41
N LYS A 111 -23.78 16.89 9.04
CA LYS A 111 -23.85 15.44 8.90
C LYS A 111 -22.80 14.83 9.81
N THR A 112 -23.25 14.17 10.88
CA THR A 112 -22.38 13.49 11.84
C THR A 112 -22.24 12.02 11.47
N PHE A 113 -21.00 11.54 11.42
CA PHE A 113 -20.68 10.13 11.25
C PHE A 113 -20.65 9.42 12.60
N SER A 114 -20.89 8.11 12.62
CA SER A 114 -20.91 7.30 13.84
C SER A 114 -19.52 6.92 14.36
N PHE A 115 -18.46 7.36 13.69
CA PHE A 115 -17.08 7.01 13.96
C PHE A 115 -16.23 8.25 14.25
N ASN A 116 -15.07 8.05 14.90
CA ASN A 116 -14.07 9.08 15.16
C ASN A 116 -12.89 8.88 14.21
N LEU A 117 -12.91 9.55 13.05
CA LEU A 117 -11.97 9.35 11.95
C LEU A 117 -10.53 9.67 12.33
N GLY A 118 -10.26 10.82 12.95
CA GLY A 118 -8.89 11.18 13.33
C GLY A 118 -8.30 10.23 14.37
N GLN A 119 -9.09 9.86 15.38
CA GLN A 119 -8.67 8.95 16.43
C GLN A 119 -8.42 7.53 15.88
N GLU A 120 -9.39 6.97 15.16
CA GLU A 120 -9.28 5.61 14.64
C GLU A 120 -8.25 5.51 13.50
N GLY A 121 -8.16 6.51 12.63
CA GLY A 121 -7.10 6.60 11.64
C GLY A 121 -5.71 6.63 12.27
N THR A 122 -5.52 7.37 13.37
CA THR A 122 -4.25 7.39 14.09
C THR A 122 -3.90 6.02 14.65
N ARG A 123 -4.86 5.36 15.31
CA ARG A 123 -4.68 4.02 15.87
C ARG A 123 -4.33 3.01 14.78
N LEU A 124 -5.11 2.97 13.70
CA LEU A 124 -4.93 2.00 12.62
C LEU A 124 -3.59 2.17 11.89
N LEU A 125 -3.17 3.40 11.60
CA LEU A 125 -1.95 3.66 10.84
C LEU A 125 -0.67 3.55 11.67
N MET A 126 -0.75 3.73 13.00
CA MET A 126 0.41 3.67 13.88
C MET A 126 0.52 2.35 14.63
N GLU A 127 -0.55 1.90 15.28
CA GLU A 127 -0.56 0.71 16.13
C GLU A 127 -1.03 -0.53 15.34
N GLY A 128 -1.99 -0.30 14.42
CA GLY A 128 -2.71 -1.36 13.73
C GLY A 128 -3.72 -2.05 14.64
N ARG A 129 -4.37 -3.08 14.09
CA ARG A 129 -5.33 -3.93 14.82
C ARG A 129 -4.63 -5.13 15.44
N GLU A 130 -5.21 -5.63 16.51
CA GLU A 130 -4.95 -6.97 17.02
C GLU A 130 -5.69 -8.02 16.19
N TYR A 131 -5.11 -9.19 15.97
CA TYR A 131 -5.73 -10.25 15.15
C TYR A 131 -7.03 -10.81 15.78
N THR A 132 -7.24 -10.56 17.07
CA THR A 132 -8.44 -10.97 17.82
C THR A 132 -9.58 -9.95 17.75
N GLU A 133 -9.33 -8.76 17.20
CA GLU A 133 -10.39 -7.77 16.96
C GLU A 133 -11.43 -8.32 15.97
N LYS A 134 -12.66 -7.79 16.06
CA LYS A 134 -13.70 -8.08 15.08
C LYS A 134 -13.37 -7.42 13.75
N ASP A 135 -13.88 -8.00 12.67
CA ASP A 135 -13.87 -7.40 11.33
C ASP A 135 -12.45 -7.07 10.80
N VAL A 136 -11.43 -7.77 11.29
CA VAL A 136 -10.03 -7.71 10.79
C VAL A 136 -9.92 -8.07 9.29
N SER A 137 -10.90 -8.77 8.74
CA SER A 137 -11.03 -9.05 7.30
C SER A 137 -11.65 -7.92 6.48
N GLU A 138 -11.98 -6.79 7.10
CA GLU A 138 -12.54 -5.60 6.43
C GLU A 138 -11.55 -4.43 6.50
N PRO A 139 -11.39 -3.64 5.42
CA PRO A 139 -10.56 -2.45 5.44
C PRO A 139 -11.34 -1.29 6.08
N THR A 140 -11.41 -1.30 7.42
CA THR A 140 -12.24 -0.36 8.21
C THR A 140 -11.99 1.11 7.87
N LEU A 141 -10.74 1.52 7.65
CA LEU A 141 -10.44 2.90 7.27
C LEU A 141 -11.02 3.21 5.88
N ASP A 142 -10.83 2.34 4.90
CA ASP A 142 -11.38 2.55 3.55
C ASP A 142 -12.92 2.58 3.56
N LEU A 143 -13.56 1.81 4.45
CA LEU A 143 -15.02 1.83 4.65
C LEU A 143 -15.49 3.18 5.21
N MET A 144 -14.82 3.71 6.23
CA MET A 144 -15.12 5.04 6.79
C MET A 144 -14.95 6.13 5.72
N LEU A 145 -13.90 6.05 4.90
CA LEU A 145 -13.67 6.99 3.81
C LEU A 145 -14.71 6.86 2.70
N GLU A 146 -15.21 5.65 2.39
CA GLU A 146 -16.31 5.48 1.45
C GLU A 146 -17.63 6.08 1.96
N GLU A 147 -17.91 6.02 3.27
CA GLU A 147 -19.07 6.72 3.84
C GLU A 147 -18.99 8.24 3.63
N ILE A 148 -17.79 8.81 3.79
CA ILE A 148 -17.52 10.23 3.51
C ILE A 148 -17.69 10.53 2.02
N ARG A 149 -17.06 9.72 1.14
CA ARG A 149 -17.18 9.84 -0.32
C ARG A 149 -18.63 9.84 -0.78
N ARG A 150 -19.49 8.97 -0.23
CA ARG A 150 -20.91 8.92 -0.58
C ARG A 150 -21.62 10.24 -0.30
N VAL A 151 -21.31 10.91 0.80
CA VAL A 151 -21.89 12.23 1.11
C VAL A 151 -21.31 13.29 0.18
N LEU A 152 -20.00 13.27 -0.06
CA LEU A 152 -19.34 14.22 -0.97
C LEU A 152 -19.89 14.14 -2.40
N ARG A 153 -20.11 12.93 -2.94
CA ARG A 153 -20.70 12.71 -4.27
C ARG A 153 -22.09 13.35 -4.44
N LEU A 154 -22.84 13.49 -3.35
CA LEU A 154 -24.20 14.08 -3.37
C LEU A 154 -24.19 15.60 -3.17
N GLU A 155 -23.23 16.10 -2.40
CA GLU A 155 -23.25 17.46 -1.87
C GLU A 155 -22.28 18.40 -2.59
N VAL A 156 -21.21 17.86 -3.18
CA VAL A 156 -20.17 18.62 -3.86
C VAL A 156 -20.30 18.42 -5.36
N ARG A 157 -20.50 19.50 -6.10
CA ARG A 157 -20.73 19.49 -7.55
C ARG A 157 -19.43 19.57 -8.32
N ASN A 158 -19.26 18.72 -9.34
CA ASN A 158 -18.18 18.84 -10.33
C ASN A 158 -16.77 18.81 -9.71
N TYR A 159 -16.56 18.05 -8.63
CA TYR A 159 -15.26 17.96 -8.00
C TYR A 159 -14.39 16.85 -8.61
N LEU A 160 -13.07 17.04 -8.45
CA LEU A 160 -12.05 16.10 -8.91
C LEU A 160 -11.61 15.19 -7.76
N GLU A 161 -11.38 13.92 -8.08
CA GLU A 161 -10.77 12.92 -7.22
C GLU A 161 -9.64 12.23 -7.99
N LEU A 162 -8.60 11.81 -7.30
CA LEU A 162 -7.55 10.93 -7.79
C LEU A 162 -7.76 9.57 -7.13
N PRO A 163 -8.55 8.64 -7.68
CA PRO A 163 -8.75 7.33 -7.05
C PRO A 163 -7.41 6.58 -6.91
N PRO A 164 -7.23 5.71 -5.91
CA PRO A 164 -6.03 4.87 -5.77
C PRO A 164 -6.07 3.69 -6.75
N ILE A 165 -6.41 3.96 -8.03
CA ILE A 165 -6.58 2.98 -9.09
C ILE A 165 -5.73 3.42 -10.30
N PRO A 166 -4.69 2.68 -10.68
CA PRO A 166 -3.91 2.97 -11.89
C PRO A 166 -4.80 2.98 -13.14
N TRP A 167 -4.57 3.91 -14.08
CA TRP A 167 -5.34 3.96 -15.32
C TRP A 167 -5.17 2.66 -16.12
N GLY A 168 -6.29 2.09 -16.58
CA GLY A 168 -6.32 0.81 -17.30
C GLY A 168 -6.34 -0.44 -16.41
N TYR A 169 -6.39 -0.26 -15.08
CA TYR A 169 -6.44 -1.36 -14.10
C TYR A 169 -7.56 -1.14 -13.07
N SER A 170 -7.87 -2.19 -12.30
CA SER A 170 -8.87 -2.16 -11.23
C SER A 170 -8.26 -1.87 -9.84
N TYR A 171 -7.04 -2.33 -9.60
CA TYR A 171 -6.25 -2.11 -8.38
C TYR A 171 -4.79 -2.56 -8.63
N ALA A 172 -3.89 -2.34 -7.69
CA ALA A 172 -2.52 -2.85 -7.73
C ALA A 172 -2.36 -4.11 -6.86
N MET A 173 -1.50 -5.04 -7.25
CA MET A 173 -1.16 -6.21 -6.46
C MET A 173 0.34 -6.41 -6.47
N THR A 174 0.92 -6.70 -5.32
CA THR A 174 2.35 -6.96 -5.15
C THR A 174 2.61 -8.31 -4.53
N LEU A 175 3.70 -8.90 -5.00
CA LEU A 175 4.15 -10.23 -4.68
C LEU A 175 5.47 -10.10 -3.92
N THR A 176 5.53 -10.66 -2.72
CA THR A 176 6.71 -10.58 -1.86
C THR A 176 7.10 -11.94 -1.30
N HIS A 177 8.40 -12.15 -1.08
CA HIS A 177 8.95 -13.40 -0.58
C HIS A 177 10.02 -13.16 0.48
N ASP A 178 9.84 -13.81 1.63
CA ASP A 178 10.84 -13.84 2.69
C ASP A 178 11.75 -15.04 2.48
N LEU A 179 13.05 -14.77 2.43
CA LEU A 179 14.08 -15.77 2.18
C LEU A 179 14.83 -16.11 3.47
N ASP A 180 14.16 -16.78 4.41
CA ASP A 180 14.78 -17.20 5.67
C ASP A 180 15.92 -18.20 5.45
N ILE A 181 15.72 -19.09 4.47
CA ILE A 181 16.56 -20.26 4.22
C ILE A 181 16.64 -20.50 2.72
N LEU A 182 17.86 -20.43 2.17
CA LEU A 182 18.13 -20.78 0.77
C LEU A 182 18.50 -22.25 0.58
N SER A 183 19.11 -22.88 1.58
CA SER A 183 19.58 -24.27 1.51
C SER A 183 19.50 -24.96 2.87
N LEU A 184 18.99 -26.19 2.89
CA LEU A 184 19.06 -27.04 4.09
C LEU A 184 20.47 -27.57 4.35
N LYS A 185 21.31 -27.72 3.32
CA LYS A 185 22.67 -28.26 3.50
C LYS A 185 23.55 -27.33 4.33
N GLU A 186 23.29 -26.03 4.29
CA GLU A 186 24.00 -24.99 5.05
C GLU A 186 23.59 -24.99 6.52
N MET A 187 22.41 -25.50 6.85
CA MET A 187 21.92 -25.53 8.22
C MET A 187 22.63 -26.58 9.09
N PRO A 188 22.92 -26.28 10.37
CA PRO A 188 23.34 -27.29 11.34
C PRO A 188 22.32 -28.42 11.45
N ILE A 189 22.81 -29.64 11.77
CA ILE A 189 21.94 -30.80 12.04
C ILE A 189 21.30 -30.62 13.42
N ALA A 190 20.33 -29.71 13.48
CA ALA A 190 19.65 -29.26 14.68
C ALA A 190 18.15 -29.11 14.41
N ARG A 191 17.44 -28.33 15.22
CA ARG A 191 15.97 -28.20 15.22
C ARG A 191 15.39 -27.94 13.84
N THR A 192 15.92 -27.00 13.05
CA THR A 192 15.35 -26.65 11.74
C THR A 192 15.56 -27.75 10.70
N PHE A 193 16.79 -28.28 10.59
CA PHE A 193 17.13 -29.38 9.68
C PHE A 193 16.37 -30.67 10.04
N LEU A 194 16.41 -31.11 11.29
CA LEU A 194 15.65 -32.28 11.75
C LEU A 194 14.13 -32.06 11.66
N GLY A 195 13.68 -30.83 11.90
CA GLY A 195 12.30 -30.42 11.74
C GLY A 195 11.79 -30.60 10.31
N TYR A 196 12.63 -30.40 9.28
CA TYR A 196 12.27 -30.70 7.89
C TYR A 196 11.94 -32.19 7.71
N PHE A 197 12.73 -33.11 8.27
CA PHE A 197 12.45 -34.55 8.18
C PHE A 197 11.19 -34.94 8.93
N TYR A 198 10.97 -34.39 10.13
CA TYR A 198 9.72 -34.59 10.87
C TYR A 198 8.50 -34.09 10.08
N ARG A 199 8.58 -32.88 9.52
CA ARG A 199 7.52 -32.31 8.68
C ARG A 199 7.27 -33.13 7.42
N SER A 200 8.33 -33.60 6.75
CA SER A 200 8.26 -34.37 5.50
C SER A 200 7.81 -35.82 5.68
N SER A 201 7.87 -36.35 6.90
CA SER A 201 7.44 -37.71 7.24
C SER A 201 6.13 -37.71 8.04
N VAL A 202 6.19 -37.48 9.35
CA VAL A 202 5.07 -37.63 10.28
C VAL A 202 3.95 -36.63 9.98
N LEU A 203 4.27 -35.34 9.85
CA LEU A 203 3.24 -34.34 9.56
C LEU A 203 2.71 -34.48 8.14
N ASN A 204 3.58 -34.73 7.16
CA ASN A 204 3.16 -34.98 5.79
C ASN A 204 2.24 -36.21 5.65
N TRP A 205 2.44 -37.27 6.44
CA TRP A 205 1.51 -38.39 6.52
C TRP A 205 0.15 -37.95 7.08
N LYS A 206 0.12 -37.15 8.16
CA LYS A 206 -1.13 -36.59 8.69
C LYS A 206 -1.85 -35.72 7.66
N ARG A 207 -1.12 -34.84 6.96
CA ARG A 207 -1.66 -33.96 5.90
C ARG A 207 -2.23 -34.75 4.74
N TRP A 208 -1.53 -35.80 4.28
CA TRP A 208 -2.01 -36.69 3.23
C TRP A 208 -3.29 -37.41 3.66
N ARG A 209 -3.35 -37.94 4.89
CA ARG A 209 -4.56 -38.57 5.45
C ARG A 209 -5.73 -37.59 5.59
N ALA A 210 -5.45 -36.31 5.83
CA ALA A 210 -6.44 -35.24 5.91
C ALA A 210 -6.79 -34.62 4.54
N GLY A 211 -6.23 -35.12 3.43
CA GLY A 211 -6.50 -34.59 2.08
C GLY A 211 -5.87 -33.22 1.79
N LYS A 212 -4.97 -32.73 2.65
CA LYS A 212 -4.27 -31.44 2.47
C LYS A 212 -3.08 -31.51 1.52
N VAL A 213 -2.59 -32.72 1.25
CA VAL A 213 -1.46 -33.02 0.37
C VAL A 213 -1.84 -34.16 -0.56
N GLN A 214 -1.49 -34.05 -1.84
CA GLN A 214 -1.76 -35.08 -2.84
C GLN A 214 -0.87 -36.31 -2.63
N THR A 215 -1.31 -37.48 -3.12
CA THR A 215 -0.53 -38.72 -3.00
C THR A 215 0.84 -38.63 -3.68
N SER A 216 0.93 -37.98 -4.84
CA SER A 216 2.19 -37.76 -5.56
C SER A 216 3.17 -36.88 -4.76
N GLU A 217 2.67 -35.81 -4.16
CA GLU A 217 3.41 -34.90 -3.29
C GLU A 217 3.89 -35.59 -2.01
N HIS A 218 3.07 -36.49 -1.43
CA HIS A 218 3.45 -37.28 -0.28
C HIS A 218 4.70 -38.12 -0.56
N PHE A 219 4.68 -38.91 -1.65
CA PHE A 219 5.83 -39.71 -2.04
C PHE A 219 7.02 -38.84 -2.49
N ARG A 220 6.76 -37.70 -3.13
CA ARG A 220 7.81 -36.73 -3.49
C ARG A 220 8.54 -36.23 -2.25
N SER A 221 7.85 -35.87 -1.16
CA SER A 221 8.50 -35.44 0.09
C SER A 221 9.44 -36.51 0.66
N LEU A 222 9.05 -37.80 0.62
CA LEU A 222 9.91 -38.89 1.09
C LEU A 222 11.19 -39.00 0.26
N TRP A 223 11.08 -38.82 -1.06
CA TRP A 223 12.23 -38.79 -1.94
C TRP A 223 13.11 -37.55 -1.73
N GLU A 224 12.50 -36.38 -1.49
CA GLU A 224 13.25 -35.16 -1.19
C GLU A 224 14.00 -35.26 0.15
N MET A 225 13.55 -36.06 1.12
CA MET A 225 14.34 -36.35 2.32
C MET A 225 15.66 -37.06 1.98
N VAL A 226 15.63 -38.06 1.08
CA VAL A 226 16.83 -38.79 0.64
C VAL A 226 17.79 -37.84 -0.08
N ARG A 227 17.26 -37.01 -0.99
CA ARG A 227 18.05 -36.00 -1.71
C ARG A 227 18.68 -34.97 -0.79
N THR A 228 17.94 -34.46 0.21
CA THR A 228 18.48 -33.51 1.18
C THR A 228 19.63 -34.11 1.99
N TRP A 229 19.57 -35.40 2.37
CA TRP A 229 20.71 -36.07 2.99
C TRP A 229 21.90 -36.23 2.05
N ALA A 230 21.66 -36.61 0.79
CA ALA A 230 22.73 -36.70 -0.21
C ALA A 230 23.41 -35.33 -0.40
N ALA A 231 22.64 -34.25 -0.50
CA ALA A 231 23.14 -32.89 -0.60
C ALA A 231 23.92 -32.46 0.66
N LYS A 232 23.47 -32.87 1.85
CA LYS A 232 24.20 -32.66 3.12
C LYS A 232 25.57 -33.36 3.13
N LEU A 233 25.72 -34.44 2.37
CA LEU A 233 26.99 -35.17 2.14
C LEU A 233 27.78 -34.66 0.93
N GLY A 234 27.36 -33.54 0.32
CA GLY A 234 28.04 -32.92 -0.83
C GLY A 234 27.59 -33.42 -2.20
N LEU A 235 26.50 -34.18 -2.28
CA LEU A 235 25.99 -34.74 -3.54
C LEU A 235 24.71 -34.02 -4.00
N GLY A 236 24.83 -33.22 -5.07
CA GLY A 236 23.69 -32.54 -5.70
C GLY A 236 23.16 -31.36 -4.89
N GLN A 237 21.89 -31.01 -5.13
CA GLN A 237 21.20 -29.89 -4.49
C GLN A 237 20.11 -30.40 -3.55
N ASP A 238 19.92 -29.72 -2.42
CA ASP A 238 18.79 -30.02 -1.55
C ASP A 238 17.46 -29.49 -2.11
N VAL A 239 16.37 -29.74 -1.37
CA VAL A 239 15.02 -29.37 -1.77
C VAL A 239 14.81 -27.85 -1.84
N TRP A 240 15.41 -27.07 -0.94
CA TRP A 240 15.19 -25.62 -0.83
C TRP A 240 16.13 -24.81 -1.73
N GLU A 241 17.33 -25.33 -2.04
CA GLU A 241 18.16 -24.76 -3.11
C GLU A 241 17.42 -24.68 -4.45
N ARG A 242 16.51 -25.63 -4.69
CA ARG A 242 15.70 -25.68 -5.92
C ARG A 242 14.38 -24.94 -5.80
N ALA A 243 13.98 -24.52 -4.60
CA ALA A 243 12.69 -23.88 -4.36
C ALA A 243 12.60 -22.53 -5.04
N LEU A 244 13.64 -21.71 -4.88
CA LEU A 244 13.66 -20.38 -5.42
C LEU A 244 13.76 -20.34 -6.96
N PRO A 245 14.63 -21.15 -7.62
CA PRO A 245 14.56 -21.30 -9.07
C PRO A 245 13.18 -21.71 -9.59
N GLN A 246 12.46 -22.58 -8.89
CA GLN A 246 11.08 -22.98 -9.26
C GLN A 246 10.08 -21.82 -9.14
N LEU A 247 10.19 -21.01 -8.07
CA LEU A 247 9.39 -19.79 -7.91
C LEU A 247 9.66 -18.81 -9.06
N LEU A 248 10.92 -18.49 -9.34
CA LEU A 248 11.27 -17.53 -10.40
C LEU A 248 10.82 -18.02 -11.78
N GLU A 249 10.92 -19.33 -12.06
CA GLU A 249 10.43 -19.91 -13.31
C GLU A 249 8.89 -19.85 -13.42
N LEU A 250 8.18 -20.09 -12.31
CA LEU A 250 6.73 -19.91 -12.24
C LEU A 250 6.35 -18.47 -12.57
N GLU A 251 7.01 -17.48 -11.97
CA GLU A 251 6.72 -16.07 -12.22
C GLU A 251 7.07 -15.62 -13.63
N LYS A 252 8.17 -16.12 -14.19
CA LYS A 252 8.49 -15.92 -15.62
C LYS A 252 7.38 -16.43 -16.52
N ARG A 253 6.92 -17.66 -16.28
CA ARG A 253 5.81 -18.28 -17.02
C ARG A 253 4.53 -17.48 -16.90
N LEU A 254 4.23 -16.99 -15.70
CA LEU A 254 3.06 -16.17 -15.45
C LEU A 254 3.22 -14.73 -15.96
N GLY A 255 4.43 -14.28 -16.28
CA GLY A 255 4.71 -12.91 -16.71
C GLY A 255 4.52 -11.89 -15.59
N VAL A 256 4.90 -12.23 -14.36
CA VAL A 256 4.87 -11.36 -13.18
C VAL A 256 6.27 -11.27 -12.54
N ARG A 257 6.46 -10.32 -11.63
CA ARG A 257 7.69 -10.14 -10.85
C ARG A 257 7.33 -9.85 -9.39
N SER A 258 8.26 -10.17 -8.51
CA SER A 258 8.10 -10.04 -7.07
C SER A 258 9.28 -9.32 -6.42
N SER A 259 9.12 -8.93 -5.16
CA SER A 259 10.22 -8.62 -4.26
C SER A 259 10.68 -9.85 -3.50
N LEU A 260 11.99 -9.96 -3.31
CA LEU A 260 12.61 -10.98 -2.49
C LEU A 260 13.41 -10.29 -1.38
N TYR A 261 13.01 -10.55 -0.13
CA TYR A 261 13.66 -10.00 1.05
C TYR A 261 14.74 -10.96 1.54
N PHE A 262 15.98 -10.48 1.59
CA PHE A 262 17.15 -11.28 1.98
C PHE A 262 17.63 -10.91 3.37
N MET A 263 17.90 -11.94 4.19
CA MET A 263 18.56 -11.78 5.47
C MET A 263 19.97 -11.19 5.27
N PRO A 264 20.28 -10.03 5.90
CA PRO A 264 21.52 -9.30 5.64
C PRO A 264 22.75 -9.96 6.26
N PHE A 265 22.59 -10.62 7.40
CA PHE A 265 23.67 -11.23 8.17
C PHE A 265 23.36 -12.70 8.51
N PRO A 266 24.28 -13.64 8.20
CA PRO A 266 24.13 -15.03 8.61
C PRO A 266 24.35 -15.17 10.12
N GLU A 267 23.79 -16.24 10.69
CA GLU A 267 23.99 -16.69 12.08
C GLU A 267 23.60 -15.67 13.16
N LYS A 268 22.89 -14.60 12.78
CA LYS A 268 22.40 -13.56 13.69
C LYS A 268 20.90 -13.74 13.92
N PRO A 269 20.46 -14.26 15.08
CA PRO A 269 19.04 -14.37 15.39
C PRO A 269 18.41 -13.01 15.73
N GLY A 270 19.21 -12.03 16.14
CA GLY A 270 18.74 -10.71 16.57
C GLY A 270 18.21 -10.70 18.00
N ILE A 271 17.47 -9.65 18.34
CA ILE A 271 16.89 -9.45 19.67
C ILE A 271 15.39 -9.75 19.70
N LEU A 272 14.90 -10.08 20.89
CA LEU A 272 13.48 -10.36 21.16
C LEU A 272 12.73 -9.04 21.48
N PRO A 273 11.56 -8.78 20.88
CA PRO A 273 10.70 -7.65 21.24
C PRO A 273 10.30 -7.68 22.71
N GLU A 274 10.27 -6.51 23.34
CA GLU A 274 9.96 -6.35 24.77
C GLU A 274 8.67 -7.05 25.20
N PRO A 275 7.55 -7.04 24.43
CA PRO A 275 6.33 -7.76 24.79
C PRO A 275 6.48 -9.29 24.83
N LEU A 276 7.49 -9.83 24.15
CA LEU A 276 7.75 -11.27 24.07
C LEU A 276 8.80 -11.73 25.10
N ARG A 277 9.50 -10.81 25.77
CA ARG A 277 10.52 -11.14 26.78
C ARG A 277 9.87 -11.66 28.07
N ASN A 278 10.47 -12.66 28.68
CA ASN A 278 10.09 -13.07 30.03
C ASN A 278 10.49 -12.01 31.06
N LYS A 279 9.51 -11.46 31.78
CA LYS A 279 9.73 -10.42 32.81
C LYS A 279 10.54 -10.90 34.01
N ASP A 280 10.63 -12.22 34.22
CA ASP A 280 11.35 -12.83 35.34
C ASP A 280 12.78 -13.25 34.97
N ASP A 281 13.20 -13.09 33.71
CA ASP A 281 14.54 -13.44 33.24
C ASP A 281 15.16 -12.31 32.41
N ASP A 282 15.96 -11.45 33.07
CA ASP A 282 16.71 -10.35 32.45
C ASP A 282 17.69 -10.81 31.34
N LYS A 283 17.87 -12.13 31.12
CA LYS A 283 18.72 -12.68 30.05
C LYS A 283 17.95 -13.01 28.76
N ASP A 284 16.65 -12.81 28.71
CA ASP A 284 15.77 -13.16 27.58
C ASP A 284 15.73 -12.07 26.47
N GLU A 285 16.81 -11.30 26.32
CA GLU A 285 16.91 -10.25 25.29
C GLU A 285 17.19 -10.81 23.89
N ASN A 286 17.76 -12.01 23.80
CA ASN A 286 18.15 -12.62 22.53
C ASN A 286 16.97 -13.35 21.89
N ALA A 287 16.77 -13.13 20.59
CA ALA A 287 15.79 -13.90 19.86
C ALA A 287 16.20 -15.39 19.76
N PRO A 288 15.23 -16.30 19.58
CA PRO A 288 15.50 -17.72 19.45
C PRO A 288 16.52 -18.04 18.34
N PRO A 289 17.47 -18.97 18.55
CA PRO A 289 18.50 -19.29 17.55
C PRO A 289 17.95 -19.74 16.19
N ASN A 290 16.73 -20.30 16.14
CA ASN A 290 16.08 -20.70 14.90
C ASN A 290 15.53 -19.54 14.06
N ARG A 291 15.66 -18.29 14.52
CA ARG A 291 15.41 -17.06 13.75
C ARG A 291 16.60 -16.70 12.85
N ALA A 292 17.80 -17.21 13.13
CA ALA A 292 18.96 -16.91 12.32
C ALA A 292 18.89 -17.58 10.94
N SER A 293 19.29 -16.86 9.91
CA SER A 293 19.63 -17.45 8.61
C SER A 293 21.03 -18.08 8.67
N PHE A 294 21.37 -18.94 7.71
CA PHE A 294 22.70 -19.57 7.63
C PHE A 294 23.42 -19.32 6.31
N TYR A 295 22.78 -18.60 5.39
CA TYR A 295 23.40 -18.22 4.11
C TYR A 295 23.99 -16.80 4.23
N ASP A 296 25.15 -16.56 3.64
CA ASP A 296 25.69 -15.20 3.51
C ASP A 296 25.29 -14.61 2.17
N VAL A 297 24.40 -13.61 2.21
CA VAL A 297 23.91 -12.90 1.03
C VAL A 297 25.03 -12.31 0.14
N THR A 298 26.22 -12.02 0.70
CA THR A 298 27.33 -11.51 -0.13
C THR A 298 27.88 -12.51 -1.12
N THR A 299 27.73 -13.81 -0.84
CA THR A 299 28.13 -14.87 -1.78
C THR A 299 27.20 -14.94 -3.00
N HIS A 300 26.09 -14.22 -2.95
CA HIS A 300 25.03 -14.23 -3.96
C HIS A 300 24.98 -12.96 -4.82
N LYS A 301 25.97 -12.06 -4.75
CA LYS A 301 25.97 -10.76 -5.46
C LYS A 301 25.57 -10.86 -6.95
N ALA A 302 26.18 -11.77 -7.70
CA ALA A 302 25.89 -11.92 -9.13
C ALA A 302 24.44 -12.33 -9.39
N TRP A 303 23.87 -13.12 -8.48
CA TRP A 303 22.48 -13.56 -8.59
C TRP A 303 21.50 -12.45 -8.16
N LEU A 304 21.80 -11.67 -7.12
CA LEU A 304 21.03 -10.46 -6.77
C LEU A 304 20.98 -9.48 -7.95
N ASN A 305 22.11 -9.24 -8.61
CA ASN A 305 22.16 -8.39 -9.81
C ASN A 305 21.30 -8.97 -10.95
N SER A 306 21.35 -10.29 -11.18
CA SER A 306 20.52 -10.94 -12.19
C SER A 306 19.02 -10.87 -11.88
N LEU A 307 18.63 -10.85 -10.60
CA LEU A 307 17.24 -10.63 -10.20
C LEU A 307 16.79 -9.21 -10.58
N GLU A 308 17.58 -8.20 -10.19
CA GLU A 308 17.32 -6.79 -10.49
C GLU A 308 17.27 -6.51 -12.00
N GLU A 309 18.22 -7.06 -12.78
CA GLU A 309 18.22 -6.98 -14.25
C GLU A 309 17.02 -7.70 -14.87
N GLY A 310 16.52 -8.75 -14.20
CA GLY A 310 15.33 -9.50 -14.61
C GLY A 310 14.01 -8.81 -14.28
N GLY A 311 14.04 -7.70 -13.54
CA GLY A 311 12.86 -6.95 -13.09
C GLY A 311 12.28 -7.42 -11.76
N TRP A 312 12.96 -8.30 -11.04
CA TRP A 312 12.66 -8.56 -9.62
C TRP A 312 13.30 -7.51 -8.75
N GLU A 313 12.81 -7.36 -7.54
CA GLU A 313 13.36 -6.45 -6.55
C GLU A 313 14.04 -7.23 -5.42
N ALA A 314 15.27 -6.83 -5.06
CA ALA A 314 15.95 -7.34 -3.88
C ALA A 314 15.81 -6.36 -2.71
N GLY A 315 15.21 -6.82 -1.61
CA GLY A 315 15.03 -6.04 -0.38
C GLY A 315 15.71 -6.67 0.83
N VAL A 316 15.58 -6.03 1.98
CA VAL A 316 16.10 -6.52 3.26
C VAL A 316 15.04 -7.33 3.99
N HIS A 317 15.38 -8.55 4.40
CA HIS A 317 14.63 -9.26 5.44
C HIS A 317 15.25 -8.93 6.80
N GLY A 318 14.68 -7.95 7.49
CA GLY A 318 15.34 -7.28 8.60
C GLY A 318 15.48 -8.16 9.83
N ILE A 319 16.60 -8.02 10.55
CA ILE A 319 16.88 -8.73 11.79
C ILE A 319 16.57 -7.82 12.98
N ASP A 320 17.34 -6.74 13.11
CA ASP A 320 17.25 -5.74 14.18
C ASP A 320 17.02 -4.31 13.64
N ALA A 321 16.80 -4.15 12.33
CA ALA A 321 16.50 -2.85 11.72
C ALA A 321 15.29 -2.13 12.36
N TRP A 322 14.37 -2.86 12.96
CA TRP A 322 13.22 -2.32 13.69
C TRP A 322 13.58 -1.64 15.02
N HIS A 323 14.74 -1.97 15.59
CA HIS A 323 15.07 -1.66 16.99
C HIS A 323 15.83 -0.34 17.14
N ASP A 324 16.88 -0.13 16.33
CA ASP A 324 17.74 1.05 16.39
C ASP A 324 18.32 1.44 15.02
N ALA A 325 18.58 2.75 14.85
CA ALA A 325 18.99 3.30 13.56
C ALA A 325 20.39 2.83 13.08
N PRO A 326 21.40 2.60 13.95
CA PRO A 326 22.63 1.94 13.54
C PRO A 326 22.41 0.55 12.92
N SER A 327 21.59 -0.31 13.53
CA SER A 327 21.22 -1.61 12.99
C SER A 327 20.48 -1.49 11.66
N ALA A 328 19.52 -0.57 11.57
CA ALA A 328 18.78 -0.28 10.34
C ALA A 328 19.72 0.11 9.18
N ARG A 329 20.64 1.05 9.42
CA ARG A 329 21.63 1.48 8.41
C ARG A 329 22.58 0.36 8.01
N ALA A 330 23.00 -0.49 8.94
CA ALA A 330 23.90 -1.60 8.65
C ALA A 330 23.24 -2.64 7.74
N GLU A 331 21.98 -3.00 8.05
CA GLU A 331 21.19 -3.96 7.26
C GLU A 331 20.83 -3.39 5.88
N TYR A 332 20.38 -2.13 5.82
CA TYR A 332 20.17 -1.41 4.56
C TYR A 332 21.43 -1.41 3.69
N SER A 333 22.56 -0.95 4.25
CA SER A 333 23.82 -0.80 3.51
C SER A 333 24.33 -2.14 2.99
N ARG A 334 24.06 -3.24 3.69
CA ARG A 334 24.51 -4.58 3.26
C ARG A 334 23.88 -4.97 1.93
N ILE A 335 22.57 -4.75 1.75
CA ILE A 335 21.86 -5.10 0.52
C ILE A 335 22.01 -4.01 -0.55
N SER A 336 21.95 -2.73 -0.17
CA SER A 336 22.17 -1.60 -1.09
C SER A 336 23.54 -1.70 -1.79
N ASN A 337 24.63 -1.96 -1.05
CA ASN A 337 25.97 -2.09 -1.65
C ASN A 337 26.13 -3.32 -2.56
N LEU A 338 25.35 -4.39 -2.33
CA LEU A 338 25.39 -5.59 -3.17
C LEU A 338 24.68 -5.38 -4.50
N THR A 339 23.51 -4.74 -4.45
CA THR A 339 22.62 -4.52 -5.59
C THR A 339 22.93 -3.22 -6.37
N GLY A 340 23.60 -2.26 -5.73
CA GLY A 340 23.81 -0.92 -6.28
C GLY A 340 22.53 -0.09 -6.34
N ARG A 341 21.54 -0.39 -5.50
CA ARG A 341 20.26 0.32 -5.43
C ARG A 341 20.16 1.13 -4.14
N ASP A 342 19.55 2.31 -4.24
CA ASP A 342 19.31 3.21 -3.10
C ASP A 342 17.85 3.11 -2.60
N GLU A 343 16.94 2.66 -3.46
CA GLU A 343 15.52 2.46 -3.15
C GLU A 343 15.29 1.03 -2.63
N ILE A 344 15.70 0.78 -1.39
CA ILE A 344 15.60 -0.53 -0.73
C ILE A 344 14.39 -0.56 0.20
N GLY A 345 13.57 -1.59 0.07
CA GLY A 345 12.51 -1.93 1.03
C GLY A 345 12.96 -2.92 2.10
N VAL A 346 12.18 -2.99 3.18
CA VAL A 346 12.39 -3.94 4.27
C VAL A 346 11.11 -4.67 4.65
N ARG A 347 11.26 -5.92 5.08
CA ARG A 347 10.27 -6.62 5.89
C ARG A 347 10.96 -7.27 7.06
N MET A 348 10.48 -7.04 8.28
CA MET A 348 11.10 -7.57 9.49
C MET A 348 10.80 -9.06 9.68
N HIS A 349 11.84 -9.86 9.95
CA HIS A 349 11.69 -11.30 10.16
C HIS A 349 10.83 -11.59 11.40
N TRP A 350 9.80 -12.41 11.20
CA TRP A 350 8.68 -12.70 12.14
C TRP A 350 7.77 -11.50 12.45
N LEU A 351 7.81 -10.47 11.62
CA LEU A 351 7.07 -9.23 11.79
C LEU A 351 7.38 -8.51 13.12
N TYR A 352 8.61 -8.66 13.63
CA TYR A 352 9.08 -7.97 14.83
C TYR A 352 9.05 -6.47 14.62
N PHE A 353 8.36 -5.78 15.54
CA PHE A 353 8.09 -4.36 15.40
C PHE A 353 7.79 -3.73 16.76
N ARG A 354 8.28 -2.51 16.99
CA ARG A 354 7.93 -1.68 18.14
C ARG A 354 7.17 -0.46 17.64
N SER A 355 5.85 -0.54 17.71
CA SER A 355 5.00 0.58 17.31
C SER A 355 4.98 1.66 18.41
N PRO A 356 5.10 2.96 18.05
CA PRO A 356 5.33 3.51 16.70
C PRO A 356 6.81 3.75 16.32
N GLU A 357 7.76 3.48 17.21
CA GLU A 357 9.16 3.89 17.07
C GLU A 357 9.88 3.25 15.88
N SER A 358 9.55 2.00 15.55
CA SER A 358 10.20 1.26 14.46
C SER A 358 10.07 1.96 13.12
N PHE A 359 8.94 2.61 12.82
CA PHE A 359 8.80 3.40 11.59
C PHE A 359 9.89 4.47 11.49
N LYS A 360 10.12 5.21 12.58
CA LYS A 360 11.13 6.27 12.59
C LYS A 360 12.53 5.72 12.44
N VAL A 361 12.82 4.61 13.11
CA VAL A 361 14.10 3.91 13.01
C VAL A 361 14.37 3.45 11.58
N LEU A 362 13.37 2.91 10.89
CA LEU A 362 13.50 2.44 9.51
C LEU A 362 13.71 3.62 8.54
N GLU A 363 13.01 4.74 8.74
CA GLU A 363 13.26 5.98 7.99
C GLU A 363 14.70 6.47 8.18
N GLU A 364 15.19 6.54 9.42
CA GLU A 364 16.58 6.93 9.74
C GLU A 364 17.63 5.91 9.26
N GLY A 365 17.18 4.69 8.98
CA GLY A 365 17.94 3.62 8.32
C GLY A 365 18.18 3.86 6.84
N GLY A 366 17.35 4.70 6.20
CA GLY A 366 17.39 4.98 4.76
C GLY A 366 16.44 4.12 3.93
N PHE A 367 15.54 3.35 4.55
CA PHE A 367 14.59 2.51 3.82
C PHE A 367 13.56 3.36 3.06
N LEU A 368 13.26 2.96 1.82
CA LEU A 368 12.18 3.57 1.04
C LEU A 368 10.81 3.19 1.61
N TYR A 369 10.66 1.92 2.00
CA TYR A 369 9.42 1.41 2.54
C TYR A 369 9.63 0.26 3.51
N ASP A 370 8.67 0.11 4.42
CA ASP A 370 8.45 -1.06 5.25
C ASP A 370 7.22 -1.81 4.74
N ALA A 371 7.26 -3.14 4.81
CA ALA A 371 6.16 -4.03 4.44
C ALA A 371 5.73 -4.93 5.61
N THR A 372 6.08 -4.55 6.84
CA THR A 372 5.97 -5.39 8.03
C THR A 372 4.56 -5.39 8.63
N VAL A 373 3.76 -4.34 8.45
CA VAL A 373 2.45 -4.23 9.12
C VAL A 373 1.45 -5.24 8.53
N GLY A 374 1.36 -6.40 9.17
CA GLY A 374 0.41 -7.47 8.88
C GLY A 374 0.25 -8.44 10.06
N PHE A 375 -0.39 -9.57 9.79
CA PHE A 375 -0.67 -10.63 10.78
C PHE A 375 0.10 -11.91 10.45
N ASN A 376 0.63 -12.57 11.47
CA ASN A 376 1.13 -13.94 11.33
C ASN A 376 -0.02 -14.95 11.44
N GLU A 377 -1.05 -14.62 12.22
CA GLU A 377 -2.09 -15.54 12.68
C GLU A 377 -3.25 -15.69 11.67
N ILE A 378 -3.54 -14.64 10.92
CA ILE A 378 -4.70 -14.53 10.03
C ILE A 378 -4.36 -13.75 8.76
N VAL A 379 -5.30 -13.66 7.82
CA VAL A 379 -5.25 -12.71 6.70
C VAL A 379 -6.28 -11.61 6.89
N GLY A 380 -5.96 -10.38 6.49
CA GLY A 380 -6.82 -9.21 6.74
C GLY A 380 -6.07 -7.89 6.60
N PHE A 381 -6.61 -6.84 7.21
CA PHE A 381 -6.08 -5.47 7.09
C PHE A 381 -5.58 -4.97 8.44
N ARG A 382 -4.33 -5.25 8.82
CA ARG A 382 -3.84 -4.78 10.13
C ARG A 382 -3.88 -3.25 10.25
N ALA A 383 -3.50 -2.53 9.20
CA ALA A 383 -3.61 -1.07 9.11
C ALA A 383 -5.02 -0.56 8.70
N GLY A 384 -6.00 -1.46 8.53
CA GLY A 384 -7.36 -1.11 8.15
C GLY A 384 -7.54 -0.53 6.75
N THR A 385 -6.53 -0.55 5.89
CA THR A 385 -6.57 0.01 4.53
C THR A 385 -5.81 -0.84 3.52
N LEU A 386 -6.21 -0.74 2.25
CA LEU A 386 -5.52 -1.24 1.07
C LEU A 386 -4.42 -0.29 0.56
N GLN A 387 -4.39 0.95 1.02
CA GLN A 387 -3.51 1.98 0.46
C GLN A 387 -2.18 2.01 1.22
N PRO A 388 -1.04 2.04 0.52
CA PRO A 388 0.23 2.42 1.13
C PRO A 388 0.14 3.83 1.70
N TYR A 389 0.85 4.08 2.79
CA TYR A 389 0.75 5.32 3.54
C TYR A 389 2.08 5.78 4.13
N HIS A 390 2.16 7.04 4.53
CA HIS A 390 3.28 7.51 5.35
C HIS A 390 2.90 7.40 6.82
N PRO A 391 3.64 6.62 7.64
CA PRO A 391 3.45 6.63 9.09
C PRO A 391 3.51 8.05 9.64
N LEU A 392 2.67 8.37 10.63
CA LEU A 392 2.44 9.74 11.08
C LEU A 392 3.66 10.40 11.74
N ASN A 393 4.67 9.61 12.13
CA ASN A 393 5.95 10.10 12.66
C ASN A 393 7.08 10.15 11.61
N CYS A 394 6.77 9.83 10.35
CA CYS A 394 7.72 9.78 9.23
C CYS A 394 7.39 10.86 8.18
N GLN A 395 8.38 11.19 7.36
CA GLN A 395 8.26 12.16 6.26
C GLN A 395 8.33 11.50 4.88
N THR A 396 9.07 10.40 4.76
CA THR A 396 9.47 9.78 3.49
C THR A 396 9.25 8.28 3.43
N LEU A 397 9.35 7.58 4.57
CA LEU A 397 9.12 6.14 4.62
C LEU A 397 7.67 5.82 4.24
N TRP A 398 7.49 4.90 3.30
CA TRP A 398 6.20 4.28 3.03
C TRP A 398 5.98 3.06 3.91
N GLU A 399 4.77 2.88 4.42
CA GLU A 399 4.28 1.58 4.87
C GLU A 399 3.44 0.95 3.75
N LEU A 400 3.75 -0.30 3.40
CA LEU A 400 3.04 -1.15 2.46
C LEU A 400 2.39 -2.30 3.23
N PRO A 401 1.10 -2.18 3.62
CA PRO A 401 0.46 -3.16 4.49
C PRO A 401 0.50 -4.59 3.90
N LEU A 402 0.84 -5.56 4.74
CA LEU A 402 0.73 -6.97 4.41
C LEU A 402 -0.71 -7.46 4.63
N HIS A 403 -1.26 -8.12 3.60
CA HIS A 403 -2.66 -8.54 3.61
C HIS A 403 -2.84 -10.06 3.67
N ILE A 404 -2.05 -10.79 2.88
CA ILE A 404 -2.19 -12.23 2.69
C ILE A 404 -0.82 -12.88 2.87
N GLN A 405 -0.73 -13.82 3.81
CA GLN A 405 0.49 -14.58 4.10
C GLN A 405 0.21 -16.09 4.01
N ASP A 406 1.12 -16.82 3.37
CA ASP A 406 1.03 -18.28 3.24
C ASP A 406 1.01 -19.01 4.59
N GLY A 407 1.88 -18.61 5.52
CA GLY A 407 1.95 -19.14 6.88
C GLY A 407 0.64 -18.97 7.64
N ALA A 408 0.02 -17.79 7.57
CA ALA A 408 -1.26 -17.52 8.22
C ALA A 408 -2.38 -18.44 7.70
N LEU A 409 -2.44 -18.66 6.38
CA LEU A 409 -3.48 -19.48 5.74
C LEU A 409 -3.28 -20.99 5.97
N LEU A 410 -2.06 -21.47 5.77
CA LEU A 410 -1.77 -22.91 5.55
C LEU A 410 -0.87 -23.51 6.64
N GLY A 411 -0.31 -22.69 7.52
CA GLY A 411 0.50 -23.11 8.67
C GLY A 411 -0.35 -23.86 9.71
N GLU A 412 0.23 -24.90 10.30
CA GLU A 412 -0.45 -25.75 11.30
C GLU A 412 -0.63 -25.02 12.64
N GLU A 413 0.18 -24.00 12.87
CA GLU A 413 0.19 -23.10 14.02
C GLU A 413 -0.81 -21.95 13.91
N HIS A 414 -1.45 -21.78 12.75
CA HIS A 414 -2.37 -20.68 12.44
C HIS A 414 -3.73 -21.21 11.96
N LEU A 415 -4.21 -20.82 10.77
CA LEU A 415 -5.54 -21.24 10.30
C LEU A 415 -5.61 -22.70 9.83
N ASP A 416 -4.46 -23.33 9.52
CA ASP A 416 -4.35 -24.73 9.10
C ASP A 416 -5.37 -25.13 8.01
N LEU A 417 -5.56 -24.28 7.00
CA LEU A 417 -6.52 -24.52 5.93
C LEU A 417 -5.97 -25.51 4.90
N ASN A 418 -6.86 -26.17 4.14
CA ASN A 418 -6.47 -26.78 2.88
C ASN A 418 -6.36 -25.70 1.78
N ARG A 419 -5.78 -26.05 0.62
CA ARG A 419 -5.53 -25.09 -0.48
C ARG A 419 -6.79 -24.39 -0.99
N GLU A 420 -7.89 -25.12 -1.03
CA GLU A 420 -9.15 -24.60 -1.54
C GLU A 420 -9.77 -23.61 -0.54
N ASP A 421 -9.82 -23.96 0.74
CA ASP A 421 -10.31 -23.07 1.79
C ASP A 421 -9.38 -21.86 1.98
N ALA A 422 -8.06 -22.02 1.83
CA ALA A 422 -7.10 -20.93 1.85
C ALA A 422 -7.37 -19.91 0.72
N PHE A 423 -7.60 -20.39 -0.51
CA PHE A 423 -7.99 -19.52 -1.62
C PHE A 423 -9.33 -18.80 -1.34
N ARG A 424 -10.35 -19.52 -0.85
CA ARG A 424 -11.65 -18.91 -0.51
C ARG A 424 -11.53 -17.89 0.63
N LYS A 425 -10.64 -18.11 1.58
CA LYS A 425 -10.38 -17.18 2.70
C LYS A 425 -9.67 -15.90 2.22
N ALA A 426 -8.75 -16.02 1.27
CA ALA A 426 -7.97 -14.91 0.73
C ALA A 426 -8.70 -14.09 -0.33
N LYS A 427 -9.53 -14.72 -1.18
CA LYS A 427 -10.23 -14.04 -2.29
C LYS A 427 -11.00 -12.77 -1.88
N PRO A 428 -11.75 -12.70 -0.75
CA PRO A 428 -12.46 -11.50 -0.35
C PRO A 428 -11.58 -10.25 -0.18
N ILE A 429 -10.29 -10.41 0.11
CA ILE A 429 -9.34 -9.28 0.19
C ILE A 429 -9.14 -8.65 -1.21
N LEU A 430 -9.07 -9.47 -2.27
CA LEU A 430 -9.03 -9.00 -3.66
C LEU A 430 -10.35 -8.34 -4.07
N ASP A 431 -11.48 -8.85 -3.59
CA ASP A 431 -12.80 -8.25 -3.84
C ASP A 431 -12.92 -6.84 -3.23
N TRP A 432 -12.31 -6.61 -2.05
CA TRP A 432 -12.18 -5.28 -1.47
C TRP A 432 -11.31 -4.34 -2.32
N ALA A 433 -10.18 -4.83 -2.82
CA ALA A 433 -9.29 -4.06 -3.69
C ALA A 433 -9.98 -3.67 -5.01
N LYS A 434 -10.75 -4.58 -5.60
CA LYS A 434 -11.57 -4.28 -6.78
C LYS A 434 -12.61 -3.19 -6.53
N ARG A 435 -13.10 -3.07 -5.31
CA ARG A 435 -14.08 -2.05 -4.90
C ARG A 435 -13.44 -0.69 -4.63
N PHE A 436 -12.31 -0.66 -3.92
CA PHE A 436 -11.73 0.58 -3.40
C PHE A 436 -10.46 1.05 -4.12
N GLY A 437 -9.85 0.21 -4.96
CA GLY A 437 -8.48 0.39 -5.42
C GLY A 437 -7.48 0.01 -4.34
N GLY A 438 -6.30 0.63 -4.37
CA GLY A 438 -5.22 0.33 -3.44
C GLY A 438 -4.24 -0.72 -3.96
N ALA A 439 -3.42 -1.24 -3.05
CA ALA A 439 -2.40 -2.26 -3.31
C ALA A 439 -2.58 -3.46 -2.37
N VAL A 440 -2.86 -4.65 -2.92
CA VAL A 440 -2.88 -5.89 -2.14
C VAL A 440 -1.48 -6.49 -2.10
N SER A 441 -0.95 -6.75 -0.91
CA SER A 441 0.37 -7.35 -0.71
C SER A 441 0.26 -8.82 -0.28
N LEU A 442 0.94 -9.69 -1.04
CA LEU A 442 1.05 -11.12 -0.77
C LEU A 442 2.47 -11.44 -0.26
N LEU A 443 2.56 -12.29 0.78
CA LEU A 443 3.80 -12.86 1.29
C LEU A 443 3.78 -14.39 1.15
N TRP A 444 4.67 -14.91 0.31
CA TRP A 444 4.90 -16.36 0.16
C TRP A 444 6.36 -16.70 0.42
N HIS A 445 6.63 -17.69 1.25
CA HIS A 445 8.01 -18.13 1.48
C HIS A 445 8.47 -19.04 0.33
N ASN A 446 9.75 -19.00 -0.05
CA ASN A 446 10.29 -19.89 -1.09
C ASN A 446 10.02 -21.38 -0.81
N GLN A 447 10.07 -21.79 0.45
CA GLN A 447 9.80 -23.16 0.90
C GLN A 447 8.40 -23.65 0.52
N SER A 448 7.46 -22.74 0.30
CA SER A 448 6.06 -23.04 -0.06
C SER A 448 5.92 -23.69 -1.43
N PHE A 449 6.92 -23.58 -2.31
CA PHE A 449 6.89 -24.17 -3.65
C PHE A 449 7.38 -25.61 -3.70
N THR A 450 7.87 -26.16 -2.58
CA THR A 450 8.49 -27.50 -2.54
C THR A 450 8.06 -28.30 -1.31
N ALA A 451 8.65 -29.48 -1.14
CA ALA A 451 8.44 -30.27 0.06
C ALA A 451 8.96 -29.51 1.31
N PRO A 452 8.25 -29.62 2.45
CA PRO A 452 7.04 -30.42 2.66
C PRO A 452 5.74 -29.63 2.51
N ARG A 453 5.78 -28.39 1.99
CA ARG A 453 4.65 -27.46 1.99
C ARG A 453 3.73 -27.67 0.78
N PHE A 454 4.25 -27.52 -0.44
CA PHE A 454 3.46 -27.54 -1.68
C PHE A 454 2.24 -26.60 -1.65
N TRP A 455 2.46 -25.36 -1.22
CA TRP A 455 1.47 -24.28 -1.12
C TRP A 455 1.50 -23.31 -2.31
N GLY A 456 2.44 -23.49 -3.26
CA GLY A 456 2.57 -22.65 -4.46
C GLY A 456 1.34 -22.64 -5.38
N GLU A 457 0.48 -23.65 -5.31
CA GLU A 457 -0.79 -23.68 -6.06
C GLU A 457 -1.72 -22.53 -5.65
N VAL A 458 -1.79 -22.20 -4.35
CA VAL A 458 -2.65 -21.09 -3.86
C VAL A 458 -2.12 -19.75 -4.35
N TYR A 459 -0.80 -19.58 -4.37
CA TYR A 459 -0.13 -18.40 -4.93
C TYR A 459 -0.48 -18.20 -6.41
N GLU A 460 -0.34 -19.25 -7.23
CA GLU A 460 -0.69 -19.21 -8.65
C GLU A 460 -2.17 -18.89 -8.88
N ARG A 461 -3.07 -19.44 -8.06
CA ARG A 461 -4.51 -19.13 -8.12
C ARG A 461 -4.83 -17.68 -7.77
N LEU A 462 -4.16 -17.10 -6.77
CA LEU A 462 -4.34 -15.68 -6.40
C LEU A 462 -3.83 -14.75 -7.50
N ILE A 463 -2.69 -15.06 -8.13
CA ILE A 463 -2.18 -14.32 -9.30
C ILE A 463 -3.18 -14.40 -10.46
N ALA A 464 -3.71 -15.60 -10.75
CA ALA A 464 -4.70 -15.79 -11.80
C ALA A 464 -5.99 -15.00 -11.52
N GLN A 465 -6.46 -15.00 -10.27
CA GLN A 465 -7.61 -14.20 -9.85
C GLN A 465 -7.34 -12.71 -10.01
N GLY A 466 -6.18 -12.21 -9.56
CA GLY A 466 -5.80 -10.81 -9.73
C GLY A 466 -5.75 -10.38 -11.20
N ARG A 467 -5.21 -11.22 -12.08
CA ARG A 467 -5.25 -10.97 -13.54
C ARG A 467 -6.67 -10.92 -14.08
N ALA A 468 -7.52 -11.85 -13.68
CA ALA A 468 -8.92 -11.89 -14.09
C ALA A 468 -9.69 -10.63 -13.62
N ASP A 469 -9.32 -10.07 -12.47
CA ASP A 469 -9.90 -8.82 -11.97
C ASP A 469 -9.31 -7.56 -12.62
N GLY A 470 -8.26 -7.67 -13.44
CA GLY A 470 -7.57 -6.52 -14.05
C GLY A 470 -6.60 -5.82 -13.09
N ALA A 471 -5.96 -6.57 -12.19
CA ALA A 471 -4.94 -6.02 -11.30
C ALA A 471 -3.65 -5.67 -12.05
N TRP A 472 -3.04 -4.53 -11.70
CA TRP A 472 -1.67 -4.24 -12.05
C TRP A 472 -0.74 -4.99 -11.10
N ILE A 473 -0.09 -6.04 -11.58
CA ILE A 473 0.83 -6.85 -10.78
C ILE A 473 2.25 -6.33 -11.00
N ALA A 474 2.84 -5.74 -9.96
CA ALA A 474 4.16 -5.12 -10.03
C ALA A 474 4.90 -5.25 -8.69
N VAL A 475 6.21 -4.99 -8.73
CA VAL A 475 7.03 -4.94 -7.51
C VAL A 475 6.63 -3.73 -6.64
N PRO A 476 6.79 -3.81 -5.31
CA PRO A 476 6.58 -2.69 -4.39
C PRO A 476 7.14 -1.35 -4.88
N ARG A 477 8.38 -1.30 -5.39
CA ARG A 477 9.00 -0.04 -5.84
C ARG A 477 8.19 0.70 -6.91
N ASP A 478 7.69 -0.04 -7.90
CA ASP A 478 6.86 0.52 -8.98
C ASP A 478 5.50 0.99 -8.46
N ILE A 479 4.86 0.20 -7.59
CA ILE A 479 3.58 0.57 -6.98
C ILE A 479 3.74 1.84 -6.15
N LEU A 480 4.77 1.92 -5.31
CA LEU A 480 5.00 3.09 -4.48
C LEU A 480 5.37 4.32 -5.32
N SER A 481 6.13 4.15 -6.41
CA SER A 481 6.36 5.22 -7.37
C SER A 481 5.05 5.75 -7.97
N TRP A 482 4.10 4.86 -8.29
CA TRP A 482 2.77 5.27 -8.74
C TRP A 482 1.99 6.04 -7.66
N PHE A 483 2.01 5.57 -6.40
CA PHE A 483 1.37 6.27 -5.29
C PHE A 483 2.02 7.63 -5.00
N THR A 484 3.34 7.74 -5.09
CA THR A 484 4.07 9.00 -5.01
C THR A 484 3.60 9.96 -6.10
N LEU A 485 3.58 9.54 -7.36
CA LEU A 485 3.09 10.36 -8.47
C LEU A 485 1.65 10.81 -8.23
N ARG A 486 0.75 9.89 -7.85
CA ARG A 486 -0.65 10.18 -7.53
C ARG A 486 -0.77 11.26 -6.46
N ARG A 487 0.02 11.21 -5.40
CA ARG A 487 -0.04 12.18 -4.28
C ARG A 487 0.61 13.52 -4.61
N GLN A 488 1.49 13.57 -5.62
CA GLN A 488 2.15 14.80 -6.05
C GLN A 488 1.34 15.59 -7.08
N TYR A 489 0.47 14.96 -7.86
CA TYR A 489 -0.33 15.67 -8.86
C TYR A 489 -1.28 16.68 -8.22
N GLU A 490 -1.16 17.93 -8.66
CA GLU A 490 -2.16 18.96 -8.42
C GLU A 490 -3.10 19.03 -9.62
N VAL A 491 -4.40 18.92 -9.38
CA VAL A 491 -5.42 18.98 -10.42
C VAL A 491 -6.37 20.13 -10.16
N ALA A 492 -6.68 20.90 -11.19
CA ALA A 492 -7.60 22.03 -11.12
C ALA A 492 -8.61 21.98 -12.27
N LEU A 493 -9.88 22.24 -11.93
CA LEU A 493 -10.95 22.43 -12.89
C LEU A 493 -11.14 23.93 -13.15
N MET A 494 -11.43 24.31 -14.39
CA MET A 494 -11.90 25.64 -14.77
C MET A 494 -13.13 25.49 -15.66
N ILE A 495 -14.17 26.28 -15.38
CA ILE A 495 -15.46 26.20 -16.07
C ILE A 495 -15.75 27.55 -16.75
N GLN A 496 -15.79 27.57 -18.08
CA GLN A 496 -16.12 28.74 -18.89
C GLN A 496 -17.33 28.43 -19.77
N GLY A 497 -18.53 28.66 -19.21
CA GLY A 497 -19.79 28.28 -19.87
C GLY A 497 -19.84 26.77 -20.12
N THR A 498 -19.92 26.37 -21.39
CA THR A 498 -19.88 24.96 -21.81
C THR A 498 -18.48 24.40 -21.94
N ARG A 499 -17.43 25.24 -21.93
CA ARG A 499 -16.05 24.79 -22.10
C ARG A 499 -15.39 24.61 -20.74
N TRP A 500 -15.03 23.38 -20.41
CA TRP A 500 -14.37 23.03 -19.16
C TRP A 500 -12.92 22.63 -19.46
N GLN A 501 -12.02 22.99 -18.56
CA GLN A 501 -10.60 22.69 -18.66
C GLN A 501 -10.12 22.07 -17.35
N ILE A 502 -9.44 20.92 -17.43
CA ILE A 502 -8.75 20.32 -16.30
C ILE A 502 -7.25 20.44 -16.57
N THR A 503 -6.54 21.13 -15.68
CA THR A 503 -5.07 21.23 -15.71
C THR A 503 -4.47 20.32 -14.65
N CYS A 504 -3.40 19.63 -15.01
CA CYS A 504 -2.67 18.76 -14.09
C CYS A 504 -1.21 19.17 -14.07
N THR A 505 -0.68 19.46 -12.89
CA THR A 505 0.69 19.93 -12.70
C THR A 505 1.41 19.07 -11.67
N LEU A 506 2.68 18.76 -11.95
CA LEU A 506 3.60 18.23 -10.94
C LEU A 506 4.36 19.40 -10.31
N PRO A 507 4.54 19.45 -8.98
CA PRO A 507 5.24 20.54 -8.30
C PRO A 507 6.67 20.81 -8.81
N ASN A 508 7.32 19.81 -9.43
CA ASN A 508 8.71 19.89 -9.91
C ASN A 508 8.86 20.10 -11.44
N ASP A 509 7.78 20.35 -12.19
CA ASP A 509 7.83 20.52 -13.66
C ASP A 509 8.46 21.85 -14.14
N ASN A 510 9.11 22.60 -13.23
CA ASN A 510 10.04 23.66 -13.60
C ASN A 510 11.40 23.13 -14.12
N GLN A 511 11.62 21.81 -14.12
CA GLN A 511 12.72 21.17 -14.83
C GLN A 511 12.17 20.01 -15.67
N GLY A 512 11.91 20.29 -16.95
CA GLY A 512 11.27 19.36 -17.86
C GLY A 512 12.01 18.01 -17.96
N ALA A 513 11.38 16.96 -17.45
CA ALA A 513 11.68 15.58 -17.79
C ALA A 513 10.44 14.70 -17.61
N ALA A 514 9.98 14.15 -18.74
CA ALA A 514 9.12 12.97 -18.90
C ALA A 514 7.59 13.10 -18.68
N LEU A 515 6.94 13.82 -19.60
CA LEU A 515 5.63 13.42 -20.13
C LEU A 515 5.79 13.04 -21.61
N ALA A 516 6.24 11.81 -21.85
CA ALA A 516 6.19 11.19 -23.18
C ALA A 516 5.12 10.10 -23.18
N THR A 517 3.86 10.53 -23.34
CA THR A 517 2.76 9.63 -23.70
C THR A 517 3.00 9.10 -25.10
N THR A 518 3.29 7.81 -25.23
CA THR A 518 3.28 7.13 -26.54
C THR A 518 1.83 6.76 -26.87
N PRO A 519 1.29 7.13 -28.05
CA PRO A 519 -0.10 6.81 -28.38
C PRO A 519 -0.24 5.34 -28.79
N LEU A 520 -1.20 4.63 -28.20
CA LEU A 520 -1.68 3.36 -28.74
C LEU A 520 -2.30 3.60 -30.12
N THR A 521 -1.65 3.11 -31.17
CA THR A 521 -2.30 2.91 -32.47
C THR A 521 -2.09 1.47 -32.93
N SER A 522 -3.22 0.87 -33.31
CA SER A 522 -3.36 -0.48 -33.83
C SER A 522 -2.79 -0.60 -35.25
N THR A 523 -1.94 -1.60 -35.50
CA THR A 523 -1.91 -2.32 -36.79
C THR A 523 -1.21 -3.68 -36.66
N THR A 524 -1.79 -4.65 -37.35
CA THR A 524 -1.41 -6.06 -37.50
C THR A 524 -0.05 -6.31 -38.14
N SER A 525 0.75 -7.24 -37.59
CA SER A 525 1.33 -8.41 -38.31
C SER A 525 2.29 -9.20 -37.40
N SER A 526 2.52 -10.45 -37.77
CA SER A 526 3.01 -11.57 -36.98
C SER A 526 4.55 -11.67 -36.78
N GLN A 527 4.92 -12.30 -35.66
CA GLN A 527 6.17 -13.05 -35.36
C GLN A 527 7.47 -12.26 -35.06
N ALA A 528 7.81 -12.14 -33.77
CA ALA A 528 8.97 -12.81 -33.14
C ALA A 528 9.13 -12.37 -31.66
N LEU A 529 9.51 -13.33 -30.81
CA LEU A 529 9.61 -13.23 -29.36
C LEU A 529 10.80 -12.40 -28.85
N SER A 530 10.64 -11.92 -27.61
CA SER A 530 11.64 -11.42 -26.64
C SER A 530 12.20 -10.01 -26.81
N ALA A 531 11.40 -9.02 -26.40
CA ALA A 531 11.87 -7.93 -25.56
C ALA A 531 10.93 -7.88 -24.35
N VAL A 532 11.43 -8.15 -23.15
CA VAL A 532 10.66 -7.95 -21.92
C VAL A 532 10.44 -6.44 -21.80
N GLN A 533 9.23 -5.96 -22.10
CA GLN A 533 8.84 -4.60 -21.76
C GLN A 533 8.91 -4.50 -20.23
N VAL A 534 9.84 -3.70 -19.72
CA VAL A 534 9.81 -3.23 -18.33
C VAL A 534 8.40 -2.65 -18.10
N PRO A 535 7.66 -3.06 -17.05
CA PRO A 535 6.34 -2.51 -16.80
C PRO A 535 6.46 -0.99 -16.61
N THR A 536 5.95 -0.23 -17.55
CA THR A 536 5.83 1.21 -17.40
C THR A 536 4.80 1.48 -16.31
N VAL A 537 5.17 2.26 -15.29
CA VAL A 537 4.24 2.77 -14.27
C VAL A 537 3.01 3.35 -14.97
N PRO A 538 1.79 2.84 -14.72
CA PRO A 538 0.61 3.29 -15.44
C PRO A 538 0.29 4.76 -15.15
N PRO A 539 -0.42 5.47 -16.05
CA PRO A 539 -0.86 6.84 -15.75
C PRO A 539 -1.73 6.90 -14.49
N VAL A 540 -1.68 8.04 -13.79
CA VAL A 540 -2.61 8.32 -12.69
C VAL A 540 -4.01 8.52 -13.25
N ARG A 541 -5.01 7.93 -12.60
CA ARG A 541 -6.43 8.10 -12.94
C ARG A 541 -6.98 9.36 -12.28
N ILE A 542 -7.67 10.17 -13.06
CA ILE A 542 -8.44 11.32 -12.57
C ILE A 542 -9.91 10.97 -12.73
N ARG A 543 -10.69 11.24 -11.68
CA ARG A 543 -12.14 11.14 -11.66
C ARG A 543 -12.74 12.54 -11.57
N LEU A 544 -13.65 12.86 -12.48
CA LEU A 544 -14.46 14.06 -12.42
C LEU A 544 -15.91 13.66 -12.14
N HIS A 545 -16.45 14.09 -10.99
CA HIS A 545 -17.83 13.81 -10.60
C HIS A 545 -18.80 14.78 -11.28
N LEU A 546 -19.42 14.33 -12.37
CA LEU A 546 -20.51 15.03 -13.06
C LEU A 546 -21.43 14.02 -13.73
N ASP A 547 -22.63 14.45 -14.12
CA ASP A 547 -23.47 13.66 -15.03
C ASP A 547 -22.76 13.46 -16.39
N PRO A 548 -22.35 12.23 -16.75
CA PRO A 548 -21.60 11.96 -17.97
C PRO A 548 -22.40 12.25 -19.25
N HIS A 549 -23.73 12.24 -19.18
CA HIS A 549 -24.59 12.53 -20.33
C HIS A 549 -24.50 13.97 -20.80
N ARG A 550 -23.96 14.86 -19.95
CA ARG A 550 -23.72 16.26 -20.30
C ARG A 550 -22.47 16.45 -21.15
N ILE A 551 -21.61 15.45 -21.31
CA ILE A 551 -20.36 15.60 -22.08
C ILE A 551 -20.65 15.45 -23.57
N ARG A 552 -20.47 16.53 -24.32
CA ARG A 552 -20.58 16.55 -25.79
C ARG A 552 -19.30 16.12 -26.47
N SER A 553 -18.16 16.57 -25.96
CA SER A 553 -16.85 16.23 -26.49
C SER A 553 -15.77 16.30 -25.39
N ALA A 554 -14.70 15.51 -25.55
CA ALA A 554 -13.55 15.47 -24.66
C ALA A 554 -12.27 15.34 -25.48
N SER A 555 -11.19 15.99 -25.05
CA SER A 555 -9.87 15.88 -25.70
C SER A 555 -9.13 14.58 -25.37
N VAL A 556 -9.68 13.75 -24.47
CA VAL A 556 -9.08 12.50 -23.99
C VAL A 556 -10.13 11.40 -23.99
N ALA A 557 -9.70 10.16 -24.18
CA ALA A 557 -10.55 9.00 -23.94
C ALA A 557 -10.89 8.90 -22.43
N TYR A 558 -12.14 8.58 -22.11
CA TYR A 558 -12.60 8.47 -20.73
C TYR A 558 -13.50 7.24 -20.55
N GLU A 559 -13.54 6.74 -19.32
CA GLU A 559 -14.46 5.69 -18.86
C GLU A 559 -15.65 6.37 -18.16
N VAL A 560 -16.87 5.87 -18.42
CA VAL A 560 -18.10 6.39 -17.83
C VAL A 560 -18.48 5.57 -16.60
N GLY A 561 -18.67 6.24 -15.47
CA GLY A 561 -19.22 5.69 -14.24
C GLY A 561 -20.64 6.16 -13.95
N VAL A 562 -21.11 5.85 -12.75
CA VAL A 562 -22.38 6.38 -12.23
C VAL A 562 -22.09 7.77 -11.65
N ASP A 563 -22.48 8.82 -12.39
CA ASP A 563 -22.29 10.23 -12.04
C ASP A 563 -20.82 10.71 -12.00
N TYR A 564 -19.94 10.05 -12.78
CA TYR A 564 -18.58 10.51 -13.00
C TYR A 564 -18.00 10.03 -14.33
N ILE A 565 -16.91 10.66 -14.75
CA ILE A 565 -16.00 10.11 -15.76
C ILE A 565 -14.59 9.94 -15.19
N ASP A 566 -13.89 8.90 -15.64
CA ASP A 566 -12.47 8.67 -15.34
C ASP A 566 -11.63 8.85 -16.60
N PHE A 567 -10.46 9.47 -16.48
CA PHE A 567 -9.51 9.63 -17.59
C PHE A 567 -8.06 9.60 -17.08
N PRO A 568 -7.07 9.28 -17.93
CA PRO A 568 -5.68 9.34 -17.52
C PRO A 568 -5.23 10.78 -17.39
N VAL A 569 -4.31 11.04 -16.46
CA VAL A 569 -3.68 12.35 -16.31
C VAL A 569 -3.04 12.82 -17.63
N GLN A 570 -3.31 14.09 -17.97
CA GLN A 570 -2.68 14.83 -19.06
C GLN A 570 -2.46 16.26 -18.59
N ALA A 571 -1.47 16.96 -19.16
CA ALA A 571 -1.19 18.36 -18.78
C ALA A 571 -2.43 19.27 -18.90
N LEU A 572 -3.24 19.06 -19.94
CA LEU A 572 -4.50 19.76 -20.17
C LEU A 572 -5.54 18.83 -20.78
N VAL A 573 -6.70 18.73 -20.15
CA VAL A 573 -7.90 18.09 -20.69
C VAL A 573 -8.96 19.15 -20.92
N THR A 574 -9.59 19.15 -22.10
CA THR A 574 -10.70 20.04 -22.41
C THR A 574 -11.97 19.24 -22.65
N LEU A 575 -13.05 19.65 -22.00
CA LEU A 575 -14.39 19.07 -22.17
C LEU A 575 -15.35 20.13 -22.70
N GLU A 576 -16.25 19.72 -23.57
CA GLU A 576 -17.46 20.48 -23.89
C GLU A 576 -18.64 19.83 -23.15
N VAL A 577 -19.22 20.58 -22.20
CA VAL A 577 -20.27 20.12 -21.30
C VAL A 577 -21.53 20.96 -21.52
N GLU A 578 -22.68 20.32 -21.58
CA GLU A 578 -23.97 21.01 -21.68
C GLU A 578 -24.17 21.96 -20.49
N GLY A 579 -24.63 23.19 -20.79
CA GLY A 579 -24.82 24.24 -19.79
C GLY A 579 -25.79 23.82 -18.68
N GLU A 580 -25.60 24.37 -17.48
CA GLU A 580 -26.59 24.27 -16.41
C GLU A 580 -27.82 25.10 -16.83
N GLY A 581 -28.90 24.43 -17.23
CA GLY A 581 -30.19 25.05 -17.52
C GLY A 581 -30.87 25.63 -16.29
#